data_AF-A0A937AVK7-F1
#
_entry.id   AF-A0A937AVK7-F1
#
_cell.length_a   1.000
_cell.length_b   1.000
_cell.length_c   1.000
_cell.angle_alpha   90.00
_cell.angle_beta   90.00
_cell.angle_gamma   90.00
#
_symmetry.space_group_name_H-M   'P 1'
#
loop_
_entity.id
_entity.type
_entity.pdbx_description
1 polymer ?
#
loop_
_entity_poly.entity_id
_entity_poly.type
_entity_poly.pdbx_seq_one_letter_code
_entity_poly.pdbx_strand_id
1 'polypeptide(L)'
;SPVGWITNYGKVTTVPSVTGQEVTVAIQVLEQAGFEVEIQDSVYVDSLPKLAVVRQTPEADAAVKSGRTIYLTVNRQVSPQVEMPSLIGYSVKSAELYLQSLQLKMGGITYKPDIARNSVLEQLYNGVPIKAGDKVPLGATISFVLGSGLGGNEIDVPNLIGMTLEEARSYLSTLSINTGAVVGIGAIKDSTAAFVIRQSPDYLSELLDPSGNRVPNKIRQGQVMDLYISSVAPIRDTGRIIPPDQY
;
A
#
# COMPACT_ATOMS: atom_id res chain seq x y z
N SER A 1 16.87 -81.16 36.54
CA SER A 1 17.50 -80.10 35.73
C SER A 1 16.45 -79.04 35.40
N PRO A 2 16.56 -77.79 35.86
CA PRO A 2 15.62 -76.75 35.45
C PRO A 2 16.11 -76.03 34.19
N VAL A 3 15.13 -75.71 33.36
CA VAL A 3 15.19 -75.07 32.04
C VAL A 3 15.82 -73.68 32.14
N GLY A 4 16.88 -73.43 31.38
CA GLY A 4 17.48 -72.11 31.24
C GLY A 4 16.54 -71.18 30.47
N TRP A 5 16.09 -70.11 31.12
CA TRP A 5 15.34 -69.05 30.46
C TRP A 5 16.26 -68.32 29.49
N ILE A 6 15.97 -68.40 28.19
CA ILE A 6 16.57 -67.52 27.19
C ILE A 6 15.88 -66.16 27.37
N THR A 7 16.44 -65.30 28.23
CA THR A 7 16.09 -63.89 28.19
C THR A 7 16.67 -63.35 26.90
N ASN A 8 15.80 -63.14 25.91
CA ASN A 8 16.12 -62.36 24.72
C ASN A 8 16.33 -60.91 25.20
N TYR A 9 17.50 -60.62 25.78
CA TYR A 9 17.90 -59.27 26.16
C TYR A 9 17.82 -58.45 24.87
N GLY A 10 16.76 -57.64 24.78
CA GLY A 10 16.46 -56.86 23.58
C GLY A 10 17.69 -56.05 23.23
N LYS A 11 18.29 -56.38 22.07
CA LYS A 11 19.45 -55.63 21.57
C LYS A 11 19.07 -54.16 21.55
N VAL A 12 19.96 -53.36 22.11
CA VAL A 12 19.84 -51.91 22.12
C VAL A 12 20.70 -51.40 20.96
N THR A 13 20.13 -50.53 20.14
CA THR A 13 20.80 -49.86 19.03
C THR A 13 20.83 -48.37 19.32
N THR A 14 21.96 -47.73 19.05
CA THR A 14 22.11 -46.27 19.16
C THR A 14 21.51 -45.60 17.92
N VAL A 15 20.70 -44.57 18.11
CA VAL A 15 20.04 -43.85 17.01
C VAL A 15 21.04 -42.90 16.30
N PRO A 16 21.26 -43.03 14.97
CA PRO A 16 22.09 -42.10 14.21
C PRO A 16 21.54 -40.68 14.21
N SER A 17 22.43 -39.69 14.11
CA SER A 17 22.05 -38.30 13.85
C SER A 17 21.76 -38.10 12.36
N VAL A 18 20.55 -37.68 12.04
CA VAL A 18 20.11 -37.37 10.67
C VAL A 18 19.54 -35.96 10.51
N THR A 19 19.48 -35.17 11.59
CA THR A 19 19.08 -33.76 11.53
C THR A 19 19.94 -32.97 10.54
N GLY A 20 19.29 -32.17 9.69
CA GLY A 20 19.93 -31.38 8.63
C GLY A 20 20.20 -32.16 7.34
N GLN A 21 20.12 -33.50 7.35
CA GLN A 21 20.25 -34.31 6.14
C GLN A 21 18.96 -34.22 5.30
N GLU A 22 19.09 -34.46 4.00
CA GLU A 22 17.95 -34.64 3.11
C GLU A 22 17.18 -35.91 3.51
N VAL A 23 15.84 -35.86 3.49
CA VAL A 23 14.98 -36.91 4.06
C VAL A 23 15.23 -38.29 3.46
N THR A 24 15.52 -38.40 2.16
CA THR A 24 15.80 -39.70 1.53
C THR A 24 17.13 -40.28 2.02
N VAL A 25 18.15 -39.44 2.21
CA VAL A 25 19.43 -39.86 2.81
C VAL A 25 19.24 -40.27 4.27
N ALA A 26 18.49 -39.49 5.03
CA ALA A 26 18.17 -39.78 6.42
C ALA A 26 17.46 -41.13 6.60
N ILE A 27 16.46 -41.40 5.74
CA ILE A 27 15.73 -42.68 5.73
C ILE A 27 16.72 -43.83 5.47
N GLN A 28 17.58 -43.72 4.46
CA GLN A 28 18.57 -44.75 4.15
C GLN A 28 19.53 -45.02 5.32
N VAL A 29 20.01 -43.98 6.00
CA VAL A 29 20.91 -44.11 7.15
C VAL A 29 20.22 -44.85 8.30
N LEU A 30 18.98 -44.49 8.61
CA LEU A 30 18.22 -45.10 9.71
C LEU A 30 17.81 -46.55 9.42
N GLU A 31 17.37 -46.83 8.19
CA GLU A 31 17.03 -48.18 7.74
C GLU A 31 18.25 -49.10 7.75
N GLN A 32 19.42 -48.62 7.28
CA GLN A 32 20.68 -49.36 7.36
C GLN A 32 21.12 -49.64 8.81
N ALA A 33 20.76 -48.76 9.75
CA ALA A 33 20.98 -48.96 11.18
C ALA A 33 19.92 -49.88 11.84
N GLY A 34 18.95 -50.38 11.09
CA GLY A 34 17.94 -51.34 11.56
C GLY A 34 16.74 -50.69 12.26
N PHE A 35 16.45 -49.43 11.93
CA PHE A 35 15.25 -48.72 12.39
C PHE A 35 14.19 -48.65 11.29
N GLU A 36 12.93 -48.57 11.72
CA GLU A 36 11.85 -48.13 10.84
C GLU A 36 11.77 -46.60 10.88
N VAL A 37 11.26 -45.98 9.82
CA VAL A 37 11.19 -44.51 9.74
C VAL A 37 9.78 -44.07 9.36
N GLU A 38 9.26 -43.07 10.07
CA GLU A 38 7.96 -42.46 9.77
C GLU A 38 8.11 -40.93 9.71
N ILE A 39 7.61 -40.31 8.64
CA ILE A 39 7.51 -38.84 8.58
C ILE A 39 6.25 -38.44 9.33
N GLN A 40 6.43 -37.90 10.53
CA GLN A 40 5.32 -37.57 11.43
C GLN A 40 4.69 -36.21 11.11
N ASP A 41 5.52 -35.24 10.72
CA ASP A 41 5.06 -33.85 10.53
C ASP A 41 5.98 -33.09 9.55
N SER A 42 5.51 -31.93 9.09
CA SER A 42 6.31 -30.99 8.30
C SER A 42 6.14 -29.54 8.76
N VAL A 43 7.26 -28.84 8.89
CA VAL A 43 7.33 -27.43 9.31
C VAL A 43 8.08 -26.60 8.28
N TYR A 44 7.95 -25.27 8.30
CA TYR A 44 8.75 -24.38 7.45
C TYR A 44 9.84 -23.70 8.27
N VAL A 45 11.09 -23.95 7.92
CA VAL A 45 12.28 -23.31 8.48
C VAL A 45 13.09 -22.74 7.32
N ASP A 46 13.11 -21.41 7.21
CA ASP A 46 13.70 -20.67 6.08
C ASP A 46 15.21 -20.92 5.92
N SER A 47 15.92 -21.19 7.03
CA SER A 47 17.35 -21.44 7.05
C SER A 47 17.76 -22.87 6.67
N LEU A 48 16.81 -23.79 6.50
CA LEU A 48 17.08 -25.19 6.17
C LEU A 48 16.74 -25.49 4.70
N PRO A 49 17.48 -26.41 4.06
CA PRO A 49 17.10 -26.91 2.74
C PRO A 49 15.69 -27.53 2.76
N LYS A 50 15.03 -27.50 1.60
CA LYS A 50 13.74 -28.19 1.40
C LYS A 50 13.92 -29.68 1.65
N LEU A 51 12.93 -30.30 2.30
CA LEU A 51 12.94 -31.72 2.66
C LEU A 51 14.10 -32.14 3.57
N ALA A 52 14.83 -31.20 4.18
CA ALA A 52 15.79 -31.53 5.21
C ALA A 52 15.07 -31.98 6.50
N VAL A 53 15.66 -32.92 7.22
CA VAL A 53 15.18 -33.31 8.56
C VAL A 53 15.38 -32.15 9.51
N VAL A 54 14.29 -31.63 10.06
CA VAL A 54 14.30 -30.56 11.07
C VAL A 54 14.49 -31.13 12.47
N ARG A 55 13.86 -32.29 12.73
CA ARG A 55 13.92 -32.97 14.02
C ARG A 55 13.72 -34.47 13.82
N GLN A 56 14.34 -35.26 14.69
CA GLN A 56 14.11 -36.70 14.80
C GLN A 56 13.64 -37.06 16.22
N THR A 57 12.91 -38.15 16.37
CA THR A 57 12.53 -38.68 17.68
C THR A 57 12.43 -40.20 17.62
N PRO A 58 13.14 -40.96 18.48
CA PRO A 58 14.10 -40.52 19.50
C PRO A 58 15.29 -39.70 18.97
N GLU A 59 15.87 -38.88 19.84
CA GLU A 59 17.01 -38.01 19.53
C GLU A 59 18.25 -38.83 19.14
N ALA A 60 19.20 -38.18 18.47
CA ALA A 60 20.50 -38.78 18.15
C ALA A 60 21.19 -39.32 19.42
N ASP A 61 21.97 -40.39 19.25
CA ASP A 61 22.72 -41.09 20.30
C ASP A 61 21.85 -41.75 21.39
N ALA A 62 20.52 -41.66 21.31
CA ALA A 62 19.63 -42.38 22.20
C ALA A 62 19.80 -43.91 22.00
N ALA A 63 19.85 -44.64 23.11
CA ALA A 63 19.93 -46.09 23.10
C ALA A 63 18.51 -46.68 23.18
N VAL A 64 18.03 -47.30 22.11
CA VAL A 64 16.65 -47.80 22.00
C VAL A 64 16.63 -49.27 21.59
N LYS A 65 15.52 -49.97 21.85
CA LYS A 65 15.38 -51.36 21.39
C LYS A 65 15.48 -51.43 19.86
N SER A 66 16.15 -52.44 19.34
CA SER A 66 16.23 -52.68 17.89
C SER A 66 14.84 -52.77 17.26
N GLY A 67 14.69 -52.26 16.02
CA GLY A 67 13.41 -52.19 15.31
C GLY A 67 12.49 -51.07 15.78
N ARG A 68 12.99 -50.11 16.57
CA ARG A 68 12.21 -48.94 16.97
C ARG A 68 11.95 -48.03 15.76
N THR A 69 10.72 -47.55 15.62
CA THR A 69 10.38 -46.49 14.65
C THR A 69 10.97 -45.15 15.09
N ILE A 70 11.68 -44.49 14.18
CA ILE A 70 12.17 -43.11 14.30
C ILE A 70 11.21 -42.20 13.55
N TYR A 71 10.66 -41.22 14.26
CA TYR A 71 9.77 -40.21 13.71
C TYR A 71 10.58 -39.01 13.25
N LEU A 72 10.38 -38.57 12.01
CA LEU A 72 11.03 -37.38 11.45
C LEU A 72 10.03 -36.25 11.27
N THR A 73 10.44 -35.04 11.65
CA THR A 73 9.81 -33.79 11.22
C THR A 73 10.66 -33.20 10.10
N VAL A 74 10.07 -32.93 8.95
CA VAL A 74 10.81 -32.49 7.75
C VAL A 74 10.49 -31.05 7.36
N ASN A 75 11.43 -30.39 6.70
CA ASN A 75 11.23 -29.04 6.21
C ASN A 75 10.35 -29.06 4.95
N ARG A 76 9.35 -28.18 4.91
CA ARG A 76 8.40 -28.10 3.80
C ARG A 76 9.10 -27.71 2.50
N GLN A 77 8.63 -28.29 1.40
CA GLN A 77 9.11 -27.98 0.05
C GLN A 77 8.63 -26.61 -0.45
N VAL A 78 7.46 -26.16 0.02
CA VAL A 78 6.81 -24.92 -0.39
C VAL A 78 6.61 -24.04 0.84
N SER A 79 7.05 -22.79 0.76
CA SER A 79 6.78 -21.79 1.80
C SER A 79 5.27 -21.64 2.00
N PRO A 80 4.79 -21.40 3.23
CA PRO A 80 3.39 -21.09 3.47
C PRO A 80 2.90 -20.02 2.50
N GLN A 81 1.71 -20.22 1.93
CA GLN A 81 1.13 -19.32 0.93
C GLN A 81 -0.03 -18.56 1.54
N VAL A 82 -0.24 -17.35 1.05
CA VAL A 82 -1.34 -16.45 1.39
C VAL A 82 -2.14 -16.17 0.13
N GLU A 83 -3.46 -16.26 0.20
CA GLU A 83 -4.33 -15.81 -0.89
C GLU A 83 -4.44 -14.30 -0.89
N MET A 84 -4.13 -13.69 -2.02
CA MET A 84 -4.12 -12.25 -2.17
C MET A 84 -5.56 -11.72 -2.18
N PRO A 85 -5.91 -10.70 -1.38
CA PRO A 85 -7.20 -10.01 -1.48
C PRO A 85 -7.22 -9.04 -2.67
N SER A 86 -8.41 -8.53 -3.02
CA SER A 86 -8.50 -7.35 -3.88
C SER A 86 -8.34 -6.09 -3.02
N LEU A 87 -7.26 -5.34 -3.24
CA LEU A 87 -7.02 -4.05 -2.59
C LEU A 87 -7.33 -2.87 -3.52
N ILE A 88 -7.90 -3.15 -4.70
CA ILE A 88 -8.31 -2.10 -5.65
C ILE A 88 -9.34 -1.16 -5.02
N GLY A 89 -9.15 0.14 -5.19
CA GLY A 89 -9.98 1.20 -4.61
C GLY A 89 -9.65 1.56 -3.17
N TYR A 90 -8.77 0.81 -2.50
CA TYR A 90 -8.37 1.12 -1.13
C TYR A 90 -7.45 2.35 -1.11
N SER A 91 -7.47 3.06 0.01
CA SER A 91 -6.38 3.99 0.33
C SER A 91 -5.09 3.21 0.60
N VAL A 92 -3.93 3.85 0.40
CA VAL A 92 -2.62 3.27 0.74
C VAL A 92 -2.58 2.77 2.17
N LYS A 93 -3.12 3.55 3.11
CA LYS A 93 -3.10 3.19 4.53
C LYS A 93 -3.97 1.97 4.82
N SER A 94 -5.15 1.90 4.21
CA SER A 94 -6.04 0.75 4.36
C SER A 94 -5.42 -0.51 3.75
N ALA A 95 -4.77 -0.39 2.59
CA ALA A 95 -4.07 -1.49 1.94
C ALA A 95 -2.90 -1.99 2.78
N GLU A 96 -2.09 -1.10 3.36
CA GLU A 96 -0.99 -1.45 4.27
C GLU A 96 -1.47 -2.26 5.48
N LEU A 97 -2.53 -1.80 6.16
CA LEU A 97 -3.10 -2.50 7.31
C LEU A 97 -3.62 -3.89 6.94
N TYR A 98 -4.24 -4.02 5.76
CA TYR A 98 -4.72 -5.32 5.28
C TYR A 98 -3.56 -6.27 5.00
N LEU A 99 -2.49 -5.80 4.32
CA LEU A 99 -1.28 -6.60 4.11
C LEU A 99 -0.67 -7.08 5.43
N GLN A 100 -0.57 -6.21 6.44
CA GLN A 100 -0.05 -6.58 7.77
C GLN A 100 -0.87 -7.68 8.44
N SER A 101 -2.21 -7.62 8.33
CA SER A 101 -3.09 -8.67 8.87
C SER A 101 -2.86 -10.05 8.23
N LEU A 102 -2.37 -10.06 6.99
CA LEU A 102 -2.00 -11.26 6.23
C LEU A 102 -0.52 -11.62 6.37
N GLN A 103 0.24 -10.92 7.23
CA GLN A 103 1.68 -11.08 7.38
C GLN A 103 2.45 -10.86 6.06
N LEU A 104 1.90 -10.02 5.18
CA LEU A 104 2.54 -9.53 3.96
C LEU A 104 3.16 -8.15 4.22
N LYS A 105 4.11 -7.77 3.37
CA LYS A 105 4.83 -6.50 3.49
C LYS A 105 4.38 -5.53 2.40
N MET A 106 4.32 -4.25 2.74
CA MET A 106 4.10 -3.21 1.74
C MET A 106 5.40 -2.89 1.01
N GLY A 107 5.31 -2.80 -0.32
CA GLY A 107 6.40 -2.46 -1.22
C GLY A 107 6.34 -1.02 -1.75
N GLY A 108 6.88 -0.83 -2.94
CA GLY A 108 6.94 0.48 -3.60
C GLY A 108 5.57 0.96 -4.07
N ILE A 109 5.47 2.28 -4.25
CA ILE A 109 4.30 2.94 -4.82
C ILE A 109 4.72 3.62 -6.12
N THR A 110 3.94 3.42 -7.17
CA THR A 110 4.01 4.18 -8.41
C THR A 110 2.68 4.86 -8.69
N TYR A 111 2.66 5.85 -9.57
CA TYR A 111 1.46 6.61 -9.89
C TYR A 111 1.18 6.57 -11.39
N LYS A 112 -0.10 6.53 -11.75
CA LYS A 112 -0.57 6.77 -13.12
C LYS A 112 -1.77 7.73 -13.15
N PRO A 113 -1.95 8.51 -14.23
CA PRO A 113 -3.13 9.36 -14.41
C PRO A 113 -4.42 8.55 -14.31
N ASP A 114 -5.29 8.92 -13.37
CA ASP A 114 -6.58 8.27 -13.12
C ASP A 114 -7.48 9.17 -12.27
N ILE A 115 -8.80 9.08 -12.41
CA ILE A 115 -9.77 9.83 -11.59
C ILE A 115 -9.68 9.48 -10.09
N ALA A 116 -9.35 8.23 -9.77
CA ALA A 116 -9.33 7.71 -8.40
C ALA A 116 -8.02 8.09 -7.70
N ARG A 117 -7.84 9.40 -7.44
CA ARG A 117 -6.65 9.96 -6.80
C ARG A 117 -6.36 9.27 -5.46
N ASN A 118 -5.10 8.93 -5.23
CA ASN A 118 -4.59 8.26 -4.02
C ASN A 118 -5.26 6.90 -3.71
N SER A 119 -6.01 6.33 -4.66
CA SER A 119 -6.61 5.01 -4.54
C SER A 119 -5.77 3.99 -5.28
N VAL A 120 -5.71 2.76 -4.76
CA VAL A 120 -5.03 1.64 -5.40
C VAL A 120 -5.74 1.27 -6.70
N LEU A 121 -4.99 1.29 -7.81
CA LEU A 121 -5.45 0.89 -9.13
C LEU A 121 -4.93 -0.50 -9.50
N GLU A 122 -3.72 -0.84 -9.06
CA GLU A 122 -3.10 -2.13 -9.28
C GLU A 122 -2.27 -2.54 -8.05
N GLN A 123 -2.19 -3.85 -7.85
CA GLN A 123 -1.37 -4.50 -6.82
C GLN A 123 -0.42 -5.48 -7.53
N LEU A 124 0.86 -5.48 -7.13
CA LEU A 124 1.92 -6.19 -7.85
C LEU A 124 2.78 -7.02 -6.90
N TYR A 125 3.16 -8.22 -7.36
CA TYR A 125 4.19 -9.04 -6.76
C TYR A 125 5.32 -9.23 -7.76
N ASN A 126 6.55 -8.93 -7.35
CA ASN A 126 7.75 -8.94 -8.22
C ASN A 126 7.56 -8.15 -9.53
N GLY A 127 6.84 -7.03 -9.47
CA GLY A 127 6.57 -6.16 -10.62
C GLY A 127 5.47 -6.67 -11.57
N VAL A 128 4.84 -7.80 -11.27
CA VAL A 128 3.75 -8.36 -12.08
C VAL A 128 2.42 -8.16 -11.37
N PRO A 129 1.35 -7.71 -12.06
CA PRO A 129 0.03 -7.59 -11.48
C PRO A 129 -0.49 -8.92 -10.93
N ILE A 130 -1.06 -8.89 -9.73
CA ILE A 130 -1.71 -10.04 -9.08
C ILE A 130 -3.17 -9.72 -8.75
N LYS A 131 -4.02 -10.75 -8.78
CA LYS A 131 -5.47 -10.64 -8.60
C LYS A 131 -5.90 -11.27 -7.28
N ALA A 132 -7.15 -11.02 -6.91
CA ALA A 132 -7.75 -11.69 -5.78
C ALA A 132 -7.74 -13.22 -5.99
N GLY A 133 -7.34 -13.98 -4.97
CA GLY A 133 -7.21 -15.43 -5.00
C GLY A 133 -5.85 -15.95 -5.48
N ASP A 134 -5.00 -15.10 -6.08
CA ASP A 134 -3.63 -15.50 -6.42
C ASP A 134 -2.84 -15.81 -5.15
N LYS A 135 -1.94 -16.79 -5.21
CA LYS A 135 -1.14 -17.21 -4.06
C LYS A 135 0.24 -16.57 -4.09
N VAL A 136 0.61 -15.96 -2.97
CA VAL A 136 1.94 -15.40 -2.73
C VAL A 136 2.57 -16.04 -1.49
N PRO A 137 3.91 -16.17 -1.42
CA PRO A 137 4.56 -16.63 -0.21
C PRO A 137 4.26 -15.72 0.98
N LEU A 138 4.14 -16.30 2.17
CA LEU A 138 4.06 -15.57 3.42
C LEU A 138 5.25 -14.61 3.54
N GLY A 139 5.01 -13.37 3.99
CA GLY A 139 6.04 -12.35 4.07
C GLY A 139 6.42 -11.71 2.72
N ALA A 140 5.73 -12.06 1.62
CA ALA A 140 5.94 -11.42 0.33
C ALA A 140 5.67 -9.90 0.39
N THR A 141 6.40 -9.16 -0.44
CA THR A 141 6.28 -7.72 -0.59
C THR A 141 5.35 -7.38 -1.76
N ILE A 142 4.27 -6.66 -1.48
CA ILE A 142 3.28 -6.23 -2.48
C ILE A 142 3.42 -4.74 -2.75
N SER A 143 3.68 -4.38 -4.01
CA SER A 143 3.76 -2.98 -4.46
C SER A 143 2.42 -2.52 -5.04
N PHE A 144 2.21 -1.21 -5.17
CA PHE A 144 0.96 -0.64 -5.69
C PHE A 144 1.19 0.38 -6.80
N VAL A 145 0.24 0.45 -7.73
CA VAL A 145 0.04 1.60 -8.62
C VAL A 145 -1.17 2.37 -8.13
N LEU A 146 -1.03 3.68 -7.90
CA LEU A 146 -2.12 4.54 -7.45
C LEU A 146 -2.53 5.54 -8.53
N GLY A 147 -3.74 6.07 -8.40
CA GLY A 147 -4.18 7.21 -9.20
C GLY A 147 -3.49 8.49 -8.76
N SER A 148 -2.86 9.21 -9.70
CA SER A 148 -2.34 10.55 -9.45
C SER A 148 -3.44 11.64 -9.46
N GLY A 149 -4.68 11.28 -9.81
CA GLY A 149 -5.65 12.26 -10.31
C GLY A 149 -5.43 12.49 -11.82
N LEU A 150 -6.47 12.96 -12.52
CA LEU A 150 -6.42 13.28 -13.95
C LEU A 150 -5.62 14.54 -14.31
N GLY A 151 -4.92 15.16 -13.36
CA GLY A 151 -3.94 16.24 -13.62
C GLY A 151 -4.28 17.17 -14.79
N GLY A 152 -5.31 18.01 -14.67
CA GLY A 152 -5.30 19.26 -15.43
C GLY A 152 -4.13 20.10 -14.93
N ASN A 153 -3.46 20.85 -15.81
CA ASN A 153 -2.40 21.78 -15.42
C ASN A 153 -2.93 22.69 -14.30
N GLU A 154 -2.46 22.47 -13.07
CA GLU A 154 -2.73 23.38 -11.95
C GLU A 154 -1.98 24.67 -12.23
N ILE A 155 -2.73 25.75 -12.35
CA ILE A 155 -2.20 27.10 -12.44
C ILE A 155 -2.48 27.82 -11.12
N ASP A 156 -1.77 28.93 -10.90
CA ASP A 156 -2.14 29.84 -9.83
C ASP A 156 -3.53 30.38 -10.11
N VAL A 157 -4.36 30.46 -9.06
CA VAL A 157 -5.63 31.18 -9.13
C VAL A 157 -5.32 32.59 -9.63
N PRO A 158 -5.96 33.07 -10.70
CA PRO A 158 -5.71 34.42 -11.18
C PRO A 158 -6.33 35.44 -10.22
N ASN A 159 -5.68 36.60 -10.05
CA ASN A 159 -6.27 37.73 -9.34
C ASN A 159 -7.11 38.57 -10.31
N LEU A 160 -8.43 38.50 -10.19
CA LEU A 160 -9.38 39.23 -11.05
C LEU A 160 -9.90 40.51 -10.42
N ILE A 161 -9.49 40.83 -9.19
CA ILE A 161 -10.03 41.96 -8.44
C ILE A 161 -9.74 43.27 -9.18
N GLY A 162 -10.80 44.03 -9.44
CA GLY A 162 -10.78 45.29 -10.18
C GLY A 162 -10.85 45.15 -11.70
N MET A 163 -10.88 43.94 -12.26
CA MET A 163 -11.30 43.75 -13.66
C MET A 163 -12.81 43.93 -13.78
N THR A 164 -13.30 44.31 -14.94
CA THR A 164 -14.74 44.23 -15.26
C THR A 164 -15.17 42.77 -15.42
N LEU A 165 -16.47 42.49 -15.28
CA LEU A 165 -17.00 41.13 -15.48
C LEU A 165 -16.70 40.59 -16.88
N GLU A 166 -16.75 41.44 -17.90
CA GLU A 166 -16.44 41.05 -19.29
C GLU A 166 -14.96 40.67 -19.46
N GLU A 167 -14.04 41.48 -18.94
CA GLU A 167 -12.59 41.19 -18.97
C GLU A 167 -12.27 39.92 -18.18
N ALA A 168 -12.85 39.78 -16.98
CA ALA A 168 -12.70 38.61 -16.12
C ALA A 168 -13.13 37.32 -16.84
N ARG A 169 -14.31 37.32 -17.47
CA ARG A 169 -14.81 36.16 -18.24
C ARG A 169 -13.90 35.82 -19.41
N SER A 170 -13.47 36.83 -20.16
CA SER A 170 -12.56 36.65 -21.29
C SER A 170 -11.23 36.03 -20.85
N TYR A 171 -10.65 36.55 -19.76
CA TYR A 171 -9.41 36.04 -19.22
C TYR A 171 -9.54 34.61 -18.66
N LEU A 172 -10.63 34.29 -17.96
CA LEU A 172 -10.87 32.91 -17.52
C LEU A 172 -11.05 31.94 -18.67
N SER A 173 -11.67 32.37 -19.76
CA SER A 173 -11.79 31.56 -20.96
C SER A 173 -10.44 31.21 -21.58
N THR A 174 -9.45 32.12 -21.58
CA THR A 174 -8.11 31.80 -22.11
C THR A 174 -7.38 30.77 -21.25
N LEU A 175 -7.67 30.74 -19.95
CA LEU A 175 -7.15 29.79 -18.98
C LEU A 175 -7.95 28.49 -18.94
N SER A 176 -9.01 28.35 -19.74
CA SER A 176 -9.95 27.24 -19.69
C SER A 176 -10.57 27.04 -18.29
N ILE A 177 -10.78 28.12 -17.54
CA ILE A 177 -11.50 28.12 -16.26
C ILE A 177 -12.95 28.54 -16.52
N ASN A 178 -13.89 27.82 -15.93
CA ASN A 178 -15.31 28.12 -16.06
C ASN A 178 -15.71 29.26 -15.11
N THR A 179 -16.53 30.20 -15.57
CA THR A 179 -17.15 31.17 -14.66
C THR A 179 -18.29 30.47 -13.91
N GLY A 180 -18.22 30.50 -12.58
CA GLY A 180 -19.24 29.96 -11.69
C GLY A 180 -20.38 30.96 -11.42
N ALA A 181 -20.82 31.04 -10.17
CA ALA A 181 -21.82 32.01 -9.75
C ALA A 181 -21.31 33.44 -9.93
N VAL A 182 -22.17 34.33 -10.43
CA VAL A 182 -21.90 35.77 -10.47
C VAL A 182 -22.90 36.47 -9.56
N VAL A 183 -22.39 37.03 -8.46
CA VAL A 183 -23.20 37.64 -7.40
C VAL A 183 -23.01 39.15 -7.42
N GLY A 184 -24.09 39.89 -7.68
CA GLY A 184 -24.09 41.35 -7.61
C GLY A 184 -24.22 41.87 -6.18
N ILE A 185 -23.39 42.84 -5.81
CA ILE A 185 -23.43 43.54 -4.52
C ILE A 185 -23.84 44.99 -4.79
N GLY A 186 -25.02 45.37 -4.28
CA GLY A 186 -25.61 46.68 -4.50
C GLY A 186 -26.41 46.79 -5.81
N ALA A 187 -26.76 48.02 -6.18
CA ALA A 187 -27.53 48.29 -7.39
C ALA A 187 -26.63 48.24 -8.64
N ILE A 188 -26.88 47.27 -9.51
CA ILE A 188 -26.13 47.09 -10.76
C ILE A 188 -27.09 47.23 -11.94
N LYS A 189 -26.88 48.26 -12.76
CA LYS A 189 -27.67 48.51 -13.98
C LYS A 189 -27.13 47.73 -15.18
N ASP A 190 -25.81 47.68 -15.28
CA ASP A 190 -25.09 46.93 -16.31
C ASP A 190 -24.05 46.04 -15.64
N SER A 191 -24.25 44.72 -15.71
CA SER A 191 -23.39 43.75 -15.06
C SER A 191 -22.08 43.51 -15.81
N THR A 192 -22.02 43.72 -17.12
CA THR A 192 -20.77 43.44 -17.89
C THR A 192 -19.70 44.48 -17.59
N ALA A 193 -20.12 45.72 -17.35
CA ALA A 193 -19.26 46.83 -16.93
C ALA A 193 -18.99 46.88 -15.41
N ALA A 194 -19.60 46.01 -14.61
CA ALA A 194 -19.38 45.97 -13.17
C ALA A 194 -18.01 45.35 -12.83
N PHE A 195 -17.39 45.83 -11.76
CA PHE A 195 -16.05 45.41 -11.33
C PHE A 195 -16.12 44.21 -10.40
N VAL A 196 -15.22 43.25 -10.58
CA VAL A 196 -15.00 42.15 -9.65
C VAL A 196 -14.40 42.72 -8.36
N ILE A 197 -15.12 42.58 -7.24
CA ILE A 197 -14.69 43.03 -5.91
C ILE A 197 -14.32 41.86 -4.98
N ARG A 198 -14.74 40.64 -5.31
CA ARG A 198 -14.31 39.41 -4.66
C ARG A 198 -14.40 38.24 -5.65
N GLN A 199 -13.61 37.19 -5.41
CA GLN A 199 -13.63 35.94 -6.16
C GLN A 199 -13.62 34.74 -5.20
N SER A 200 -13.98 33.56 -5.70
CA SER A 200 -13.80 32.30 -4.98
C SER A 200 -13.46 31.18 -5.98
N PRO A 201 -12.28 30.55 -5.88
CA PRO A 201 -11.29 30.66 -4.79
C PRO A 201 -10.55 32.01 -4.75
N ASP A 202 -10.05 32.36 -3.57
CA ASP A 202 -9.20 33.55 -3.36
C ASP A 202 -7.87 33.41 -4.09
N TYR A 203 -7.24 34.54 -4.45
CA TYR A 203 -5.91 34.55 -5.07
C TYR A 203 -4.84 33.90 -4.18
N LEU A 204 -4.79 34.28 -2.90
CA LEU A 204 -3.78 33.82 -1.95
C LEU A 204 -4.36 32.79 -0.98
N SER A 205 -3.59 31.75 -0.71
CA SER A 205 -3.89 30.79 0.34
C SER A 205 -3.62 31.38 1.74
N GLU A 206 -4.14 30.74 2.77
CA GLU A 206 -3.77 31.03 4.16
C GLU A 206 -2.40 30.44 4.54
N LEU A 207 -1.83 29.57 3.69
CA LEU A 207 -0.52 28.98 3.91
C LEU A 207 0.60 29.97 3.59
N LEU A 208 1.64 29.95 4.42
CA LEU A 208 2.83 30.77 4.24
C LEU A 208 3.99 29.92 3.70
N ASP A 209 4.81 30.51 2.83
CA ASP A 209 6.09 29.95 2.43
C ASP A 209 7.12 30.02 3.58
N PRO A 210 8.28 29.36 3.47
CA PRO A 210 9.33 29.42 4.50
C PRO A 210 9.87 30.83 4.79
N SER A 211 9.58 31.81 3.94
CA SER A 211 9.92 33.23 4.12
C SER A 211 8.78 34.04 4.77
N GLY A 212 7.66 33.40 5.10
CA GLY A 212 6.50 34.02 5.75
C GLY A 212 5.51 34.69 4.80
N ASN A 213 5.65 34.52 3.47
CA ASN A 213 4.74 35.12 2.50
C ASN A 213 3.58 34.19 2.15
N ARG A 214 2.39 34.75 1.91
CA ARG A 214 1.24 33.96 1.43
C ARG A 214 1.51 33.44 0.02
N VAL A 215 1.24 32.15 -0.21
CA VAL A 215 1.37 31.54 -1.54
C VAL A 215 0.04 31.57 -2.31
N PRO A 216 0.05 31.70 -3.64
CA PRO A 216 -1.18 31.62 -4.44
C PRO A 216 -1.92 30.29 -4.25
N ASN A 217 -3.26 30.36 -4.23
CA ASN A 217 -4.09 29.15 -4.34
C ASN A 217 -3.93 28.53 -5.73
N LYS A 218 -4.26 27.24 -5.86
CA LYS A 218 -4.22 26.52 -7.13
C LYS A 218 -5.61 26.27 -7.69
N ILE A 219 -5.75 26.36 -9.01
CA ILE A 219 -6.96 26.01 -9.75
C ILE A 219 -6.59 25.26 -11.03
N ARG A 220 -7.49 24.39 -11.48
CA ARG A 220 -7.34 23.55 -12.66
C ARG A 220 -8.23 24.04 -13.78
N GLN A 221 -7.78 23.80 -15.01
CA GLN A 221 -8.63 23.89 -16.19
C GLN A 221 -9.92 23.07 -15.98
N GLY A 222 -11.05 23.64 -16.36
CA GLY A 222 -12.39 23.09 -16.18
C GLY A 222 -13.03 23.33 -14.81
N GLN A 223 -12.27 23.75 -13.79
CA GLN A 223 -12.87 24.17 -12.52
C GLN A 223 -13.60 25.50 -12.67
N VAL A 224 -14.53 25.75 -11.75
CA VAL A 224 -15.31 26.98 -11.70
C VAL A 224 -14.68 27.99 -10.76
N MET A 225 -14.85 29.27 -11.07
CA MET A 225 -14.56 30.37 -10.15
C MET A 225 -15.77 31.30 -10.04
N ASP A 226 -16.23 31.51 -8.82
CA ASP A 226 -17.34 32.42 -8.51
C ASP A 226 -16.83 33.86 -8.42
N LEU A 227 -17.63 34.81 -8.90
CA LEU A 227 -17.30 36.22 -8.96
C LEU A 227 -18.36 37.06 -8.22
N TYR A 228 -17.90 38.03 -7.46
CA TYR A 228 -18.74 39.00 -6.79
C TYR A 228 -18.45 40.37 -7.38
N ILE A 229 -19.49 41.04 -7.86
CA ILE A 229 -19.35 42.26 -8.67
C ILE A 229 -20.05 43.46 -8.03
N SER A 230 -19.54 44.66 -8.29
CA SER A 230 -20.14 45.93 -7.88
C SER A 230 -20.00 46.97 -9.00
N SER A 231 -20.92 47.92 -9.06
CA SER A 231 -20.80 49.08 -9.96
C SER A 231 -19.67 50.03 -9.56
N VAL A 232 -19.13 49.88 -8.35
CA VAL A 232 -18.01 50.67 -7.82
C VAL A 232 -16.74 49.83 -7.87
N ALA A 233 -15.68 50.39 -8.46
CA ALA A 233 -14.39 49.74 -8.51
C ALA A 233 -13.80 49.53 -7.09
N PRO A 234 -13.16 48.39 -6.81
CA PRO A 234 -12.49 48.18 -5.53
C PRO A 234 -11.30 49.13 -5.39
N ILE A 235 -11.07 49.64 -4.18
CA ILE A 235 -9.89 50.45 -3.88
C ILE A 235 -8.67 49.52 -3.88
N ARG A 236 -7.71 49.78 -4.78
CA ARG A 236 -6.42 49.09 -4.79
C ARG A 236 -5.51 49.71 -3.73
N ASP A 237 -5.65 49.29 -2.48
CA ASP A 237 -4.60 49.54 -1.50
C ASP A 237 -3.54 48.45 -1.64
N THR A 238 -2.26 48.83 -1.59
CA THR A 238 -1.09 48.02 -1.95
C THR A 238 -0.81 46.88 -0.96
N GLY A 239 -1.74 45.94 -0.83
CA GLY A 239 -1.56 44.68 -0.10
C GLY A 239 -2.77 44.19 0.69
N ARG A 240 -3.88 44.94 0.77
CA ARG A 240 -5.12 44.50 1.43
C ARG A 240 -6.34 45.01 0.67
N ILE A 241 -7.22 44.09 0.29
CA ILE A 241 -8.55 44.40 -0.22
C ILE A 241 -9.46 44.56 1.01
N ILE A 242 -10.00 45.76 1.22
CA ILE A 242 -11.05 46.02 2.22
C ILE A 242 -12.40 45.88 1.49
N PRO A 243 -13.27 44.95 1.89
CA PRO A 243 -14.57 44.81 1.26
C PRO A 243 -15.49 46.02 1.57
N PRO A 244 -16.45 46.35 0.67
CA PRO A 244 -17.24 47.59 0.77
C PRO A 244 -18.23 47.65 1.93
N ASP A 245 -18.38 46.57 2.70
CA ASP A 245 -19.25 46.44 3.87
C ASP A 245 -18.63 47.00 5.16
N GLN A 246 -17.45 47.61 5.09
CA GLN A 246 -16.79 48.31 6.20
C GLN A 246 -16.74 49.84 6.05
N TYR A 247 -17.71 50.45 5.36
CA TYR A 247 -17.96 51.90 5.41
C TYR A 247 -19.19 52.24 6.25
#